data_AF-A0A0D6L9M9-F1
#
_entry.id   AF-A0A0D6L9M9-F1
#
_cell.length_a   1.000
_cell.length_b   1.000
_cell.length_c   1.000
_cell.angle_alpha   90.00
_cell.angle_beta   90.00
_cell.angle_gamma   90.00
#
_symmetry.space_group_name_H-M   'P 1'
#
loop_
_entity.id
_entity.type
_entity.pdbx_description
1 polymer ?
#
loop_
_entity_poly.entity_id
_entity_poly.type
_entity_poly.pdbx_seq_one_letter_code
_entity_poly.pdbx_strand_id
1 'polypeptide(L)'
;MAKEVVSKEVEIERLQAKLRKAYSQMERQQADYDEEVRKFKKDSEQAKEELVRVVNKCVNFRVLWPNSPRHSVCQSNFCRLNDLEAESAKYQEKAKTLDSGQLNAIAEMQEKLRTQEKELSRLRNELSEKEKIAKTFEEMKKELDYLELQNDTLSQTLDSKENTVKELERHIAAHSTLGANLSPQPRHKGSGGLTKSLSNYAIDANCNRRDDVSAAMSRSLRSTQKKLVDSRLLVKCLKETVERLARGESPDISRLLGIKTDSMSESEAEQVAFDSTTMTMGVAEKMSSHCLTAYNFALCPFQKNESSS
;
A
#
# COMPACT_ATOMS: atom_id res chain seq x y z
N MET A 1 -3.50 26.57 -0.64
CA MET A 1 -4.28 25.55 -1.36
C MET A 1 -4.49 25.88 -2.84
N ALA A 2 -5.25 26.92 -3.23
CA ALA A 2 -5.57 27.16 -4.65
C ALA A 2 -4.35 27.27 -5.60
N LYS A 3 -3.30 28.00 -5.20
CA LYS A 3 -2.06 28.14 -6.01
C LYS A 3 -1.30 26.83 -6.17
N GLU A 4 -1.36 25.96 -5.17
CA GLU A 4 -0.66 24.66 -5.18
C GLU A 4 -1.40 23.65 -6.06
N VAL A 5 -2.74 23.69 -6.07
CA VAL A 5 -3.58 22.87 -6.96
C VAL A 5 -3.30 23.25 -8.41
N VAL A 6 -3.31 24.54 -8.75
CA VAL A 6 -3.00 25.01 -10.11
C VAL A 6 -1.58 24.61 -10.54
N SER A 7 -0.60 24.72 -9.64
CA SER A 7 0.78 24.27 -9.94
C SER A 7 0.86 22.77 -10.23
N LYS A 8 0.06 21.95 -9.53
CA LYS A 8 0.02 20.49 -9.74
C LYS A 8 -0.69 20.13 -11.05
N GLU A 9 -1.75 20.84 -11.42
CA GLU A 9 -2.45 20.67 -12.70
C GLU A 9 -1.52 20.95 -13.90
N VAL A 10 -0.73 22.02 -13.84
CA VAL A 10 0.27 22.34 -14.88
C VAL A 10 1.32 21.23 -15.00
N GLU A 11 1.80 20.67 -13.88
CA GLU A 11 2.77 19.58 -13.93
C GLU A 11 2.15 18.28 -14.47
N ILE A 12 0.87 18.00 -14.15
CA ILE A 12 0.13 16.87 -14.73
C ILE A 12 0.05 17.01 -16.25
N GLU A 13 -0.34 18.17 -16.77
CA GLU A 13 -0.39 18.41 -18.22
C GLU A 13 0.99 18.24 -18.87
N ARG A 14 2.04 18.74 -18.23
CA ARG A 14 3.42 18.59 -18.71
C ARG A 14 3.85 17.13 -18.76
N LEU A 15 3.53 16.35 -17.73
CA LEU A 15 3.82 14.92 -17.68
C LEU A 15 3.01 14.14 -18.72
N GLN A 16 1.74 14.47 -18.92
CA GLN A 16 0.91 13.89 -19.97
C GLN A 16 1.47 14.20 -21.37
N ALA A 17 1.94 15.43 -21.61
CA ALA A 17 2.54 15.81 -22.89
C ALA A 17 3.84 15.04 -23.15
N LYS A 18 4.67 14.83 -22.12
CA LYS A 18 5.87 13.96 -22.22
C LYS A 18 5.50 12.53 -22.56
N LEU A 19 4.47 11.99 -21.90
CA LEU A 19 4.01 10.63 -22.13
C LEU A 19 3.51 10.44 -23.57
N ARG A 20 2.70 11.38 -24.10
CA ARG A 20 2.27 11.35 -25.51
C ARG A 20 3.45 11.37 -26.47
N LYS A 21 4.45 12.24 -26.24
CA LYS A 21 5.67 12.29 -27.07
C LYS A 21 6.45 10.98 -27.04
N ALA A 22 6.59 10.35 -25.87
CA ALA A 22 7.28 9.07 -25.71
C ALA A 22 6.55 7.96 -26.49
N TYR A 23 5.22 7.87 -26.39
CA TYR A 23 4.44 6.89 -27.16
C TYR A 23 4.59 7.10 -28.68
N SER A 24 4.47 8.34 -29.16
CA SER A 24 4.67 8.64 -30.59
C SER A 24 6.11 8.41 -31.07
N GLN A 25 7.09 8.38 -30.18
CA GLN A 25 8.47 8.02 -30.51
C GLN A 25 8.63 6.51 -30.61
N MET A 26 8.08 5.74 -29.65
CA MET A 26 8.12 4.28 -29.69
C MET A 26 7.40 3.73 -30.92
N GLU A 27 6.25 4.29 -31.28
CA GLU A 27 5.49 3.86 -32.46
C GLU A 27 6.28 4.05 -33.76
N ARG A 28 7.01 5.17 -33.88
CA ARG A 28 7.92 5.41 -35.01
C ARG A 28 9.09 4.43 -35.03
N GLN A 29 9.74 4.20 -33.89
CA GLN A 29 10.82 3.22 -33.78
C GLN A 29 10.34 1.82 -34.17
N GLN A 30 9.14 1.43 -33.74
CA GLN A 30 8.56 0.14 -34.09
C GLN A 30 8.30 0.01 -35.59
N ALA A 31 7.78 1.06 -36.24
CA ALA A 31 7.61 1.07 -37.69
C ALA A 31 8.95 0.97 -38.46
N ASP A 32 9.99 1.66 -37.99
CA ASP A 32 11.33 1.59 -38.57
C ASP A 32 11.93 0.18 -38.44
N TYR A 33 11.79 -0.46 -37.27
CA TYR A 33 12.21 -1.85 -37.07
C TYR A 33 11.46 -2.84 -37.98
N ASP A 34 10.14 -2.68 -38.12
CA ASP A 34 9.34 -3.55 -38.99
C ASP A 34 9.74 -3.41 -40.47
N GLU A 35 10.14 -2.20 -40.91
CA GLU A 35 10.69 -1.96 -42.23
C GLU A 35 12.04 -2.68 -42.43
N GLU A 36 12.96 -2.55 -41.47
CA GLU A 36 14.27 -3.22 -41.53
C GLU A 36 14.13 -4.74 -41.59
N VAL A 37 13.26 -5.33 -40.76
CA VAL A 37 12.97 -6.77 -40.77
C VAL A 37 12.41 -7.20 -42.11
N ARG A 38 11.51 -6.41 -42.70
CA ARG A 38 10.93 -6.71 -44.01
C ARG A 38 11.97 -6.67 -45.12
N LYS A 39 12.85 -5.66 -45.10
CA LYS A 39 13.96 -5.54 -46.05
C LYS A 39 14.94 -6.71 -45.92
N PHE A 40 15.34 -7.05 -44.69
CA PHE A 40 16.24 -8.19 -44.45
C PHE A 40 15.65 -9.51 -44.95
N LYS A 41 14.35 -9.75 -44.72
CA LYS A 41 13.66 -10.94 -45.25
C LYS A 41 13.73 -10.98 -46.78
N LYS A 42 13.47 -9.85 -47.45
CA LYS A 42 13.55 -9.76 -48.91
C LYS A 42 14.95 -10.05 -49.43
N ASP A 43 15.97 -9.44 -48.83
CA ASP A 43 17.37 -9.65 -49.20
C ASP A 43 17.79 -11.12 -48.97
N SER A 44 17.34 -11.74 -47.87
CA SER A 44 17.57 -13.15 -47.60
C SER A 44 16.89 -14.07 -48.63
N GLU A 45 15.67 -13.77 -49.06
CA GLU A 45 14.95 -14.55 -50.07
C GLU A 45 15.69 -14.49 -51.41
N GLN A 46 16.12 -13.29 -51.81
CA GLN A 46 16.88 -13.07 -53.04
C GLN A 46 18.22 -13.83 -53.03
N ALA A 47 18.94 -13.82 -51.90
CA ALA A 47 20.18 -14.59 -51.76
C ALA A 47 19.95 -16.10 -51.89
N LYS A 48 18.83 -16.63 -51.36
CA LYS A 48 18.45 -18.04 -51.52
C LYS A 48 18.18 -18.38 -52.98
N GLU A 49 17.44 -17.54 -53.69
CA GLU A 49 17.16 -17.75 -55.12
C GLU A 49 18.44 -17.77 -55.96
N GLU A 50 19.40 -16.90 -55.66
CA GLU A 50 20.71 -16.89 -56.33
C GLU A 50 21.50 -18.17 -56.04
N LEU A 51 21.53 -18.62 -54.78
CA LEU A 51 22.21 -19.86 -54.41
C LEU A 51 21.62 -21.07 -55.14
N VAL A 52 20.28 -21.19 -55.19
CA VAL A 52 19.59 -22.25 -55.94
C VAL A 52 20.00 -22.19 -57.42
N ARG A 53 20.08 -20.99 -58.01
CA ARG A 53 20.51 -20.80 -59.40
C ARG A 53 21.94 -21.29 -59.64
N VAL A 54 22.86 -21.01 -58.73
CA VAL A 54 24.27 -21.44 -58.81
C VAL A 54 24.39 -22.95 -58.63
N VAL A 55 23.71 -23.52 -57.64
CA VAL A 55 23.68 -24.98 -57.40
C VAL A 55 23.17 -25.72 -58.64
N ASN A 56 22.07 -25.26 -59.25
CA ASN A 56 21.55 -25.85 -60.48
C ASN A 56 22.55 -25.77 -61.64
N LYS A 57 23.31 -24.68 -61.78
CA LYS A 57 24.40 -24.58 -62.76
C LYS A 57 25.51 -25.59 -62.50
N CYS A 58 25.93 -25.75 -61.24
CA CYS A 58 26.98 -26.70 -60.85
C CYS A 58 26.55 -28.15 -61.07
N VAL A 59 25.30 -28.50 -60.72
CA VAL A 59 24.72 -29.83 -60.95
C VAL A 59 24.67 -30.14 -62.45
N ASN A 60 24.19 -29.20 -63.28
CA ASN A 60 24.17 -29.36 -64.73
C ASN A 60 25.58 -29.55 -65.32
N PHE A 61 26.57 -28.80 -64.84
CA PHE A 61 27.97 -28.96 -65.27
C PHE A 61 28.52 -30.35 -64.96
N ARG A 62 28.13 -30.94 -63.83
CA ARG A 62 28.54 -32.29 -63.39
C ARG A 62 27.93 -33.40 -64.24
N VAL A 63 26.69 -33.23 -64.71
CA VAL A 63 25.99 -34.23 -65.53
C VAL A 63 26.49 -34.23 -66.98
N LEU A 64 26.85 -33.07 -67.52
CA LEU A 64 27.20 -32.92 -68.94
C LEU A 64 28.63 -33.38 -69.28
N TRP A 65 29.60 -33.34 -68.36
CA TRP A 65 31.03 -33.61 -68.66
C TRP A 65 31.69 -34.50 -67.59
N PRO A 66 31.53 -35.84 -67.64
CA PRO A 66 31.99 -36.74 -66.57
C PRO A 66 33.52 -36.95 -66.50
N ASN A 67 34.27 -36.71 -67.58
CA ASN A 67 35.71 -36.97 -67.69
C ASN A 67 36.51 -35.75 -68.19
N SER A 68 36.20 -34.55 -67.70
CA SER A 68 36.93 -33.33 -68.06
C SER A 68 38.15 -33.09 -67.13
N PRO A 69 39.29 -32.56 -67.62
CA PRO A 69 40.46 -32.17 -66.81
C PRO A 69 40.20 -31.09 -65.75
N ARG A 70 38.95 -30.61 -65.60
CA ARG A 70 38.51 -29.54 -64.69
C ARG A 70 38.47 -29.96 -63.21
N HIS A 71 39.17 -31.02 -62.82
CA HIS A 71 39.23 -31.50 -61.45
C HIS A 71 39.81 -30.45 -60.49
N SER A 72 40.77 -29.62 -60.95
CA SER A 72 41.29 -28.48 -60.18
C SER A 72 40.27 -27.37 -59.96
N VAL A 73 39.40 -27.12 -60.94
CA VAL A 73 38.34 -26.09 -60.86
C VAL A 73 37.23 -26.57 -59.92
N CYS A 74 36.84 -27.84 -59.98
CA CYS A 74 35.91 -28.43 -59.03
C CYS A 74 36.45 -28.43 -57.59
N GLN A 75 37.74 -28.70 -57.40
CA GLN A 75 38.38 -28.65 -56.09
C GLN A 75 38.45 -27.21 -55.53
N SER A 76 38.78 -26.23 -56.37
CA SER A 76 38.73 -24.80 -56.01
C SER A 76 37.32 -24.34 -55.64
N ASN A 77 36.30 -24.79 -56.39
CA ASN A 77 34.91 -24.47 -56.08
C ASN A 77 34.45 -25.12 -54.77
N PHE A 78 34.89 -26.33 -54.47
CA PHE A 78 34.57 -27.02 -53.21
C PHE A 78 35.19 -26.32 -52.00
N CYS A 79 36.46 -25.91 -52.08
CA CYS A 79 37.10 -25.10 -51.04
C CYS A 79 36.33 -23.79 -50.80
N ARG A 80 35.96 -23.09 -51.89
CA ARG A 80 35.20 -21.84 -51.82
C ARG A 80 33.79 -22.03 -51.24
N LEU A 81 33.16 -23.17 -51.49
CA LEU A 81 31.85 -23.51 -50.90
C LEU A 81 31.98 -23.73 -49.39
N ASN A 82 33.05 -24.40 -48.96
CA ASN A 82 33.35 -24.64 -47.55
C ASN A 82 33.67 -23.32 -46.81
N ASP A 83 34.41 -22.42 -47.45
CA ASP A 83 34.69 -21.08 -46.91
C ASP A 83 33.41 -20.25 -46.76
N LEU A 84 32.51 -20.31 -47.76
CA LEU A 84 31.21 -19.63 -47.73
C LEU A 84 30.25 -20.23 -46.69
N GLU A 85 30.26 -21.55 -46.49
CA GLU A 85 29.48 -22.20 -45.41
C GLU A 85 30.00 -21.78 -44.03
N ALA A 86 31.32 -21.73 -43.84
CA ALA A 86 31.93 -21.26 -42.60
C ALA A 86 31.62 -19.76 -42.34
N GLU A 87 31.60 -18.94 -43.38
CA GLU A 87 31.24 -17.52 -43.29
C GLU A 87 29.74 -17.34 -42.96
N SER A 88 28.87 -18.11 -43.61
CA SER A 88 27.42 -18.14 -43.33
C SER A 88 27.15 -18.53 -41.87
N ALA A 89 27.83 -19.55 -41.35
CA ALA A 89 27.71 -19.96 -39.95
C ALA A 89 28.10 -18.85 -38.97
N LYS A 90 29.15 -18.07 -39.28
CA LYS A 90 29.55 -16.90 -38.46
C LYS A 90 28.51 -15.80 -38.46
N TYR A 91 27.93 -15.47 -39.63
CA TYR A 91 26.86 -14.46 -39.69
C TYR A 91 25.60 -14.92 -38.97
N GLN A 92 25.25 -16.20 -39.09
CA GLN A 92 24.10 -16.77 -38.39
C GLN A 92 24.27 -16.71 -36.87
N GLU A 93 25.47 -17.04 -36.37
CA GLU A 93 25.74 -16.97 -34.94
C GLU A 93 25.75 -15.53 -34.43
N LYS A 94 26.34 -14.60 -35.20
CA LYS A 94 26.30 -13.17 -34.91
C LYS A 94 24.86 -12.65 -34.84
N ALA A 95 23.99 -13.06 -35.77
CA ALA A 95 22.57 -12.70 -35.76
C ALA A 95 21.87 -13.18 -34.48
N LYS A 96 22.08 -14.44 -34.08
CA LYS A 96 21.51 -14.97 -32.82
C LYS A 96 21.98 -14.22 -31.58
N THR A 97 23.26 -13.85 -31.51
CA THR A 97 23.79 -13.08 -30.37
C THR A 97 23.23 -11.66 -30.31
N LEU A 98 22.95 -11.05 -31.47
CA LEU A 98 22.32 -9.74 -31.53
C LEU A 98 20.85 -9.83 -31.11
N ASP A 99 20.10 -10.80 -31.64
CA ASP A 99 18.70 -11.03 -31.30
C ASP A 99 18.53 -11.31 -29.80
N SER A 100 19.41 -12.12 -29.19
CA SER A 100 19.36 -12.39 -27.76
C SER A 100 19.69 -11.15 -26.91
N GLY A 101 20.66 -10.34 -27.34
CA GLY A 101 20.96 -9.05 -26.71
C GLY A 101 19.79 -8.07 -26.74
N GLN A 102 19.10 -7.99 -27.88
CA GLN A 102 17.89 -7.16 -28.03
C GLN A 102 16.74 -7.66 -27.16
N LEU A 103 16.48 -8.97 -27.13
CA LEU A 103 15.45 -9.56 -26.27
C LEU A 103 15.71 -9.28 -24.78
N ASN A 104 16.97 -9.37 -24.35
CA ASN A 104 17.35 -9.04 -22.98
C ASN A 104 17.12 -7.55 -22.66
N ALA A 105 17.51 -6.64 -23.56
CA ALA A 105 17.27 -5.21 -23.38
C ALA A 105 15.77 -4.87 -23.32
N ILE A 106 14.95 -5.53 -24.15
CA ILE A 106 13.49 -5.39 -24.13
C ILE A 106 12.93 -5.91 -22.79
N ALA A 107 13.40 -7.05 -22.29
CA ALA A 107 12.97 -7.61 -21.01
C ALA A 107 13.31 -6.67 -19.83
N GLU A 108 14.51 -6.11 -19.79
CA GLU A 108 14.91 -5.12 -18.78
C GLU A 108 14.05 -3.86 -18.83
N MET A 109 13.75 -3.37 -20.03
CA MET A 109 12.88 -2.20 -20.21
C MET A 109 11.45 -2.49 -19.75
N GLN A 110 10.90 -3.68 -20.06
CA GLN A 110 9.57 -4.10 -19.61
C GLN A 110 9.48 -4.18 -18.09
N GLU A 111 10.53 -4.66 -17.41
CA GLU A 111 10.53 -4.72 -15.95
C GLU A 111 10.60 -3.32 -15.31
N LYS A 112 11.41 -2.42 -15.87
CA LYS A 112 11.41 -1.00 -15.47
C LYS A 112 10.03 -0.36 -15.65
N LEU A 113 9.33 -0.69 -16.74
CA LEU A 113 7.97 -0.18 -16.99
C LEU A 113 6.99 -0.72 -15.94
N ARG A 114 7.03 -2.02 -15.62
CA ARG A 114 6.17 -2.62 -14.56
C ARG A 114 6.41 -1.99 -13.19
N THR A 115 7.66 -1.71 -12.83
CA THR A 115 7.97 -1.05 -11.55
C THR A 115 7.41 0.38 -11.50
N GLN A 116 7.52 1.14 -12.60
CA GLN A 116 6.93 2.48 -12.71
C GLN A 116 5.39 2.44 -12.65
N GLU A 117 4.74 1.46 -13.29
CA GLU A 117 3.28 1.30 -13.24
C GLU A 117 2.77 0.97 -11.83
N LYS A 118 3.50 0.14 -11.07
CA LYS A 118 3.20 -0.12 -9.66
C LYS A 118 3.32 1.14 -8.82
N GLU A 119 4.37 1.92 -9.02
CA GLU A 119 4.58 3.17 -8.28
C GLU A 119 3.51 4.22 -8.61
N LEU A 120 3.14 4.37 -9.89
CA LEU A 120 2.02 5.22 -10.30
C LEU A 120 0.70 4.80 -9.64
N SER A 121 0.45 3.49 -9.53
CA SER A 121 -0.74 2.98 -8.84
C SER A 121 -0.71 3.29 -7.35
N ARG A 122 0.46 3.16 -6.70
CA ARG A 122 0.66 3.54 -5.30
C ARG A 122 0.37 5.03 -5.07
N LEU A 123 0.96 5.90 -5.91
CA LEU A 123 0.78 7.35 -5.82
C LEU A 123 -0.68 7.78 -6.07
N ARG A 124 -1.41 7.11 -6.97
CA ARG A 124 -2.85 7.35 -7.18
C ARG A 124 -3.67 7.02 -5.94
N ASN A 125 -3.37 5.92 -5.26
CA ASN A 125 -4.05 5.57 -4.02
C ASN A 125 -3.75 6.58 -2.91
N GLU A 126 -2.48 6.95 -2.75
CA GLU A 126 -2.05 7.95 -1.76
C GLU A 126 -2.75 9.31 -2.01
N LEU A 127 -2.86 9.75 -3.27
CA LEU A 127 -3.58 10.97 -3.62
C LEU A 127 -5.06 10.88 -3.21
N SER A 128 -5.74 9.77 -3.51
CA SER A 128 -7.14 9.56 -3.13
C SER A 128 -7.34 9.57 -1.61
N GLU A 129 -6.41 9.02 -0.84
CA GLU A 129 -6.44 9.07 0.62
C GLU A 129 -6.28 10.51 1.14
N LYS A 130 -5.33 11.27 0.57
CA LYS A 130 -5.14 12.68 0.92
C LYS A 130 -6.37 13.52 0.61
N GLU A 131 -7.07 13.26 -0.50
CA GLU A 131 -8.34 13.92 -0.83
C GLU A 131 -9.44 13.63 0.20
N LYS A 132 -9.53 12.39 0.69
CA LYS A 132 -10.48 12.04 1.75
C LYS A 132 -10.16 12.78 3.05
N ILE A 133 -8.89 12.80 3.45
CA ILE A 133 -8.44 13.53 4.65
C ILE A 133 -8.73 15.03 4.51
N ALA A 134 -8.51 15.61 3.33
CA ALA A 134 -8.80 17.02 3.09
C ALA A 134 -10.30 17.34 3.23
N LYS A 135 -11.19 16.46 2.75
CA LYS A 135 -12.64 16.61 2.94
C LYS A 135 -13.02 16.55 4.43
N THR A 136 -12.50 15.56 5.16
CA THR A 136 -12.79 15.46 6.61
C THR A 136 -12.25 16.65 7.39
N PHE A 137 -11.11 17.22 6.97
CA PHE A 137 -10.57 18.42 7.59
C PHE A 137 -11.47 19.63 7.37
N GLU A 138 -12.00 19.80 6.15
CA GLU A 138 -12.94 20.88 5.84
C GLU A 138 -14.26 20.73 6.61
N GLU A 139 -14.73 19.49 6.82
CA GLU A 139 -15.90 19.21 7.66
C GLU A 139 -15.64 19.56 9.13
N MET A 140 -14.50 19.13 9.70
CA MET A 140 -14.11 19.50 11.07
C MET A 140 -13.97 21.01 11.25
N LYS A 141 -13.49 21.72 10.23
CA LYS A 141 -13.38 23.18 10.27
C LYS A 141 -14.75 23.85 10.36
N LYS A 142 -15.73 23.39 9.57
CA LYS A 142 -17.11 23.90 9.65
C LYS A 142 -17.74 23.63 11.02
N GLU A 143 -17.48 22.47 11.60
CA GLU A 143 -17.93 22.13 12.96
C GLU A 143 -17.30 23.07 14.00
N LEU A 144 -16.01 23.37 13.87
CA LEU A 144 -15.33 24.33 14.74
C LEU A 144 -15.96 25.72 14.64
N ASP A 145 -16.15 26.24 13.42
CA ASP A 145 -16.78 27.55 13.18
C ASP A 145 -18.20 27.60 13.79
N TYR A 146 -18.95 26.50 13.72
CA TYR A 146 -20.29 26.39 14.32
C TYR A 146 -20.24 26.43 15.86
N LEU A 147 -19.31 25.68 16.46
CA LEU A 147 -19.15 25.65 17.93
C LEU A 147 -18.64 26.98 18.48
N GLU A 148 -17.77 27.69 17.76
CA GLU A 148 -17.34 29.05 18.11
C GLU A 148 -18.53 30.01 18.14
N LEU A 149 -19.36 30.01 17.09
CA LEU A 149 -20.57 30.83 17.04
C LEU A 149 -21.56 30.50 18.17
N GLN A 150 -21.69 29.21 18.51
CA GLN A 150 -22.52 28.78 19.63
C GLN A 150 -21.99 29.29 20.97
N ASN A 151 -20.67 29.23 21.19
CA ASN A 151 -20.03 29.77 22.39
C ASN A 151 -20.20 31.29 22.52
N ASP A 152 -20.07 32.04 21.41
CA ASP A 152 -20.31 33.48 21.40
C ASP A 152 -21.76 33.81 21.79
N THR A 153 -22.72 33.04 21.25
CA THR A 153 -24.14 33.19 21.57
C THR A 153 -24.43 32.91 23.05
N LEU A 154 -23.85 31.84 23.59
CA LEU A 154 -23.97 31.50 25.01
C LEU A 154 -23.33 32.57 25.90
N SER A 155 -22.17 33.10 25.51
CA SER A 155 -21.48 34.18 26.23
C SER A 155 -22.32 35.45 26.27
N GLN A 156 -22.87 35.89 25.13
CA GLN A 156 -23.79 37.04 25.07
C GLN A 156 -25.06 36.83 25.93
N THR A 157 -25.58 35.60 25.94
CA THR A 157 -26.72 35.24 26.79
C THR A 157 -26.36 35.32 28.27
N LEU A 158 -25.18 34.83 28.64
CA LEU A 158 -24.67 34.87 30.00
C LEU A 158 -24.49 36.31 30.48
N ASP A 159 -23.87 37.18 29.68
CA ASP A 159 -23.74 38.62 29.97
C ASP A 159 -25.10 39.29 30.20
N SER A 160 -26.08 38.97 29.35
CA SER A 160 -27.45 39.47 29.49
C SER A 160 -28.08 39.03 30.81
N LYS A 161 -27.89 37.76 31.18
CA LYS A 161 -28.37 37.23 32.47
C LYS A 161 -27.64 37.85 33.65
N GLU A 162 -26.34 38.02 33.60
CA GLU A 162 -25.57 38.72 34.64
C GLU A 162 -26.05 40.16 34.84
N ASN A 163 -26.34 40.89 33.76
CA ASN A 163 -26.92 42.23 33.84
C ASN A 163 -28.29 42.22 34.53
N THR A 164 -29.14 41.24 34.23
CA THR A 164 -30.44 41.12 34.93
C THR A 164 -30.25 40.80 36.41
N VAL A 165 -29.29 39.95 36.77
CA VAL A 165 -28.97 39.63 38.18
C VAL A 165 -28.48 40.88 38.90
N LYS A 166 -27.54 41.63 38.31
CA LYS A 166 -27.02 42.89 38.89
C LYS A 166 -28.12 43.93 39.08
N GLU A 167 -29.10 44.01 38.19
CA GLU A 167 -30.26 44.90 38.34
C GLU A 167 -31.16 44.45 39.50
N LEU A 168 -31.45 43.15 39.59
CA LEU A 168 -32.23 42.60 40.70
C LEU A 168 -31.53 42.79 42.05
N GLU A 169 -30.21 42.58 42.11
CA GLU A 169 -29.39 42.85 43.31
C GLU A 169 -29.45 44.33 43.71
N ARG A 170 -29.38 45.26 42.75
CA ARG A 170 -29.57 46.70 43.01
C ARG A 170 -30.97 47.01 43.56
N HIS A 171 -32.02 46.42 43.00
CA HIS A 171 -33.38 46.57 43.52
C HIS A 171 -33.51 46.04 44.96
N ILE A 172 -32.95 44.87 45.25
CA ILE A 172 -32.96 44.28 46.61
C ILE A 172 -32.19 45.17 47.60
N ALA A 173 -31.02 45.68 47.21
CA ALA A 173 -30.23 46.58 48.03
C ALA A 173 -30.98 47.88 48.33
N ALA A 174 -31.60 48.50 47.31
CA ALA A 174 -32.40 49.72 47.46
C ALA A 174 -33.61 49.52 48.39
N HIS A 175 -34.31 48.40 48.26
CA HIS A 175 -35.42 48.03 49.15
C HIS A 175 -34.94 47.74 50.58
N SER A 176 -33.75 47.16 50.76
CA SER A 176 -33.18 46.91 52.09
C SER A 176 -32.74 48.20 52.81
N THR A 177 -32.21 49.19 52.09
CA THR A 177 -31.88 50.51 52.66
C THR A 177 -33.10 51.32 53.07
N LEU A 178 -34.24 51.16 52.39
CA LEU A 178 -35.52 51.75 52.78
C LEU A 178 -36.19 50.99 53.94
N GLY A 179 -35.81 49.73 54.19
CA GLY A 179 -36.33 48.87 55.25
C GLY A 179 -35.65 49.03 56.62
N ALA A 180 -34.57 49.80 56.73
CA ALA A 180 -33.78 49.92 57.97
C ALA A 180 -34.43 50.80 59.07
N ASN A 181 -35.64 51.32 58.86
CA ASN A 181 -36.31 52.21 59.83
C ASN A 181 -37.57 51.64 60.49
N LEU A 182 -37.86 50.34 60.36
CA LEU A 182 -38.95 49.71 61.12
C LEU A 182 -38.61 48.26 61.51
N SER A 183 -38.44 48.04 62.81
CA SER A 183 -38.57 46.74 63.49
C SER A 183 -39.37 47.00 64.78
N PRO A 184 -40.13 46.06 65.38
CA PRO A 184 -40.18 44.60 65.13
C PRO A 184 -41.60 43.98 65.04
N GLN A 185 -41.74 42.80 64.41
CA GLN A 185 -42.11 41.54 65.11
C GLN A 185 -42.44 40.37 64.16
N PRO A 186 -42.25 39.11 64.62
CA PRO A 186 -42.36 37.91 63.82
C PRO A 186 -43.72 37.22 63.96
N ARG A 187 -44.20 36.58 62.89
CA ARG A 187 -44.99 35.34 62.86
C ARG A 187 -45.50 35.10 61.44
N HIS A 188 -45.10 34.01 60.81
CA HIS A 188 -46.01 32.90 60.53
C HIS A 188 -45.27 31.72 59.90
N LYS A 189 -45.48 30.55 60.52
CA LYS A 189 -45.12 29.24 59.97
C LYS A 189 -45.95 28.99 58.71
N GLY A 190 -45.28 28.86 57.57
CA GLY A 190 -45.86 28.38 56.32
C GLY A 190 -45.00 27.23 55.81
N SER A 191 -45.52 26.03 55.97
CA SER A 191 -44.94 24.77 55.50
C SER A 191 -44.85 24.75 53.96
N GLY A 192 -43.69 25.11 53.40
CA GLY A 192 -43.35 24.90 51.99
C GLY A 192 -42.53 23.63 51.85
N GLY A 193 -43.15 22.55 51.37
CA GLY A 193 -42.51 21.28 51.11
C GLY A 193 -41.41 21.40 50.04
N LEU A 194 -40.18 21.06 50.42
CA LEU A 194 -39.07 20.86 49.50
C LEU A 194 -39.25 19.49 48.82
N THR A 195 -39.66 19.49 47.55
CA THR A 195 -39.50 18.31 46.69
C THR A 195 -38.01 18.13 46.42
N LYS A 196 -37.41 17.13 47.07
CA LYS A 196 -36.06 16.67 46.77
C LYS A 196 -36.01 16.19 45.32
N SER A 197 -35.11 16.77 44.53
CA SER A 197 -34.78 16.29 43.18
C SER A 197 -34.38 14.81 43.22
N LEU A 198 -35.11 13.97 42.50
CA LEU A 198 -34.73 12.60 42.21
C LEU A 198 -33.60 12.64 41.16
N SER A 199 -32.36 12.63 41.63
CA SER A 199 -31.23 12.22 40.80
C SER A 199 -31.30 10.69 40.66
N ASN A 200 -31.80 10.22 39.51
CA ASN A 200 -31.75 8.81 39.14
C ASN A 200 -30.33 8.44 38.66
N TYR A 201 -29.39 8.38 39.60
CA TYR A 201 -28.24 7.47 39.47
C TYR A 201 -28.46 6.33 40.45
N ALA A 202 -29.25 5.34 40.03
CA ALA A 202 -29.20 4.02 40.63
C ALA A 202 -27.81 3.44 40.33
N ILE A 203 -26.88 3.60 41.26
CA ILE A 203 -25.70 2.73 41.31
C ILE A 203 -26.22 1.42 41.87
N ASP A 204 -26.46 0.45 40.98
CA ASP A 204 -26.82 -0.92 41.33
C ASP A 204 -25.83 -1.46 42.37
N ALA A 205 -26.27 -1.54 43.61
CA ALA A 205 -25.57 -2.16 44.73
C ALA A 205 -25.75 -3.69 44.70
N ASN A 206 -25.62 -4.30 43.52
CA ASN A 206 -25.44 -5.75 43.38
C ASN A 206 -23.96 -6.02 43.10
N CYS A 207 -23.12 -5.75 44.10
CA CYS A 207 -21.70 -6.06 44.10
C CYS A 207 -21.45 -7.56 44.36
N ASN A 208 -22.08 -8.43 43.56
CA ASN A 208 -21.70 -9.82 43.46
C ASN A 208 -21.09 -10.06 42.08
N ARG A 209 -19.75 -10.15 42.07
CA ARG A 209 -18.88 -10.63 40.99
C ARG A 209 -18.83 -9.77 39.72
N ARG A 210 -18.05 -8.67 39.76
CA ARG A 210 -17.37 -8.18 38.55
C ARG A 210 -16.11 -9.01 38.26
N ASP A 211 -16.24 -10.33 38.32
CA ASP A 211 -15.16 -11.24 37.93
C ASP A 211 -15.05 -11.35 36.41
N ASP A 212 -15.96 -10.72 35.66
CA ASP A 212 -15.98 -10.70 34.20
C ASP A 212 -15.71 -9.31 33.63
N VAL A 213 -14.85 -9.24 32.62
CA VAL A 213 -14.68 -8.02 31.81
C VAL A 213 -15.88 -7.83 30.88
N SER A 214 -16.24 -6.56 30.66
CA SER A 214 -17.33 -6.18 29.75
C SER A 214 -17.21 -6.91 28.40
N ALA A 215 -18.33 -7.29 27.80
CA ALA A 215 -18.36 -7.98 26.51
C ALA A 215 -17.62 -7.19 25.40
N ALA A 216 -17.63 -5.86 25.46
CA ALA A 216 -16.86 -5.01 24.53
C ALA A 216 -15.35 -5.16 24.74
N MET A 217 -14.88 -5.19 25.99
CA MET A 217 -13.49 -5.39 26.36
C MET A 217 -13.02 -6.81 26.02
N SER A 218 -13.86 -7.82 26.28
CA SER A 218 -13.62 -9.22 25.88
C SER A 218 -13.40 -9.35 24.37
N ARG A 219 -14.23 -8.69 23.55
CA ARG A 219 -14.06 -8.68 22.07
C ARG A 219 -12.77 -7.98 21.64
N SER A 220 -12.45 -6.85 22.26
CA SER A 220 -11.22 -6.11 21.97
C SER A 220 -9.98 -6.92 22.31
N LEU A 221 -9.92 -7.54 23.49
CA LEU A 221 -8.80 -8.39 23.92
C LEU A 221 -8.60 -9.61 23.02
N ARG A 222 -9.68 -10.29 22.62
CA ARG A 222 -9.61 -11.41 21.65
C ARG A 222 -9.10 -10.96 20.27
N SER A 223 -9.53 -9.80 19.78
CA SER A 223 -9.03 -9.23 18.52
C SER A 223 -7.53 -8.91 18.60
N THR A 224 -7.08 -8.30 19.70
CA THR A 224 -5.67 -8.00 19.94
C THR A 224 -4.83 -9.27 20.04
N GLN A 225 -5.31 -10.30 20.74
CA GLN A 225 -4.64 -11.60 20.83
C GLN A 225 -4.48 -12.25 19.44
N LYS A 226 -5.52 -12.22 18.60
CA LYS A 226 -5.46 -12.75 17.24
C LYS A 226 -4.38 -12.03 16.42
N LYS A 227 -4.39 -10.70 16.41
CA LYS A 227 -3.37 -9.90 15.69
C LYS A 227 -1.95 -10.21 16.17
N LEU A 228 -1.78 -10.46 17.47
CA LEU A 228 -0.49 -10.80 18.05
C LEU A 228 -0.02 -12.19 17.62
N VAL A 229 -0.90 -13.19 17.59
CA VAL A 229 -0.60 -14.53 17.06
C VAL A 229 -0.23 -14.44 15.58
N ASP A 230 -1.02 -13.73 14.78
CA ASP A 230 -0.76 -13.53 13.35
C ASP A 230 0.60 -12.84 13.12
N SER A 231 0.92 -11.81 13.92
CA SER A 231 2.20 -11.10 13.87
C SER A 231 3.38 -12.00 14.25
N ARG A 232 3.22 -12.86 15.26
CA ARG A 232 4.26 -13.84 15.65
C ARG A 232 4.51 -14.87 14.56
N LEU A 233 3.44 -15.36 13.93
CA LEU A 233 3.55 -16.30 12.81
C LEU A 233 4.26 -15.66 11.62
N LEU A 234 3.91 -14.41 11.29
CA LEU A 234 4.57 -13.66 10.22
C LEU A 234 6.08 -13.48 10.50
N VAL A 235 6.46 -13.12 11.73
CA VAL A 235 7.88 -12.99 12.11
C VAL A 235 8.60 -14.32 12.01
N LYS A 236 7.97 -15.43 12.41
CA LYS A 236 8.53 -16.78 12.26
C LYS A 236 8.74 -17.12 10.77
N CYS A 237 7.75 -16.87 9.92
CA CYS A 237 7.85 -17.07 8.47
C CYS A 237 8.98 -16.22 7.86
N LEU A 238 9.04 -14.92 8.20
CA LEU A 238 10.09 -14.01 7.73
C LEU A 238 11.48 -14.49 8.17
N LYS A 239 11.64 -14.91 9.42
CA LYS A 239 12.90 -15.45 9.94
C LYS A 239 13.33 -16.69 9.16
N GLU A 240 12.42 -17.65 8.96
CA GLU A 240 12.71 -18.87 8.21
C GLU A 240 13.07 -18.56 6.75
N THR A 241 12.41 -17.59 6.11
CA THR A 241 12.75 -17.11 4.75
C THR A 241 14.16 -16.52 4.69
N VAL A 242 14.52 -15.67 5.66
CA VAL A 242 15.86 -15.05 5.73
C VAL A 242 16.94 -16.13 5.96
N GLU A 243 16.68 -17.10 6.82
CA GLU A 243 17.61 -18.21 7.09
C GLU A 243 17.80 -19.12 5.86
N ARG A 244 16.74 -19.37 5.07
CA ARG A 244 16.85 -20.11 3.80
C ARG A 244 17.67 -19.34 2.76
N LEU A 245 17.41 -18.04 2.62
CA LEU A 245 18.19 -17.16 1.75
C LEU A 245 19.67 -17.12 2.14
N ALA A 246 19.96 -17.08 3.45
CA ALA A 246 21.33 -17.11 3.95
C ALA A 246 22.06 -18.43 3.63
N ARG A 247 21.33 -19.53 3.45
CA ARG A 247 21.86 -20.84 3.00
C ARG A 247 21.91 -21.00 1.47
N GLY A 248 21.47 -20.00 0.71
CA GLY A 248 21.38 -20.08 -0.76
C GLY A 248 20.21 -20.92 -1.27
N GLU A 249 19.25 -21.28 -0.39
CA GLU A 249 18.01 -21.96 -0.75
C GLU A 249 16.98 -20.96 -1.29
N SER A 250 16.08 -21.40 -2.18
CA SER A 250 15.00 -20.54 -2.67
C SER A 250 14.00 -20.20 -1.55
N PRO A 251 13.59 -18.93 -1.43
CA PRO A 251 12.61 -18.53 -0.42
C PRO A 251 11.23 -19.09 -0.79
N ASP A 252 10.52 -19.61 0.21
CA ASP A 252 9.15 -20.10 0.05
C ASP A 252 8.15 -18.95 0.14
N ILE A 253 7.94 -18.30 -1.01
CA ILE A 253 7.09 -17.12 -1.17
C ILE A 253 5.61 -17.50 -0.89
N SER A 254 5.20 -18.73 -1.20
CA SER A 254 3.84 -19.21 -0.95
C SER A 254 3.51 -19.21 0.54
N ARG A 255 4.46 -19.65 1.39
CA ARG A 255 4.31 -19.63 2.85
C ARG A 255 4.34 -18.22 3.43
N LEU A 256 5.10 -17.30 2.83
CA LEU A 256 5.14 -15.89 3.24
C LEU A 256 3.84 -15.14 2.88
N LEU A 257 3.24 -15.46 1.74
CA LEU A 257 1.98 -14.88 1.28
C LEU A 257 0.73 -15.51 1.92
N GLY A 258 0.91 -16.51 2.80
CA GLY A 258 -0.21 -17.21 3.44
C GLY A 258 -1.06 -18.01 2.46
N ILE A 259 -0.51 -18.38 1.29
CA ILE A 259 -1.19 -19.22 0.31
C ILE A 259 -1.20 -20.64 0.87
N LYS A 260 -2.38 -21.14 1.23
CA LYS A 260 -2.55 -22.52 1.69
C LYS A 260 -2.18 -23.48 0.56
N THR A 261 -1.00 -24.07 0.62
CA THR A 261 -0.66 -25.24 -0.20
C THR A 261 -1.15 -26.49 0.53
N ASP A 262 -1.75 -27.44 -0.19
CA ASP A 262 -2.47 -28.63 0.31
C ASP A 262 -1.67 -29.64 1.16
N SER A 263 -0.49 -29.26 1.66
CA SER A 263 0.35 -30.07 2.56
C SER A 263 0.40 -29.55 4.00
N MET A 264 -0.48 -28.63 4.39
CA MET A 264 -0.49 -28.12 5.75
C MET A 264 -1.16 -29.11 6.71
N SER A 265 -0.32 -29.79 7.51
CA SER A 265 -0.72 -30.50 8.72
C SER A 265 -1.48 -29.54 9.64
N GLU A 266 -2.70 -29.91 10.04
CA GLU A 266 -3.68 -29.10 10.78
C GLU A 266 -3.29 -28.75 12.23
N SER A 267 -2.00 -28.79 12.59
CA SER A 267 -1.58 -28.80 14.00
C SER A 267 -1.20 -27.44 14.61
N GLU A 268 -1.29 -26.30 13.92
CA GLU A 268 -0.95 -24.98 14.51
C GLU A 268 -2.00 -23.86 14.28
N ALA A 269 -3.20 -24.20 13.81
CA ALA A 269 -4.32 -23.26 13.80
C ALA A 269 -5.39 -23.77 14.75
N GLU A 270 -5.12 -23.67 16.05
CA GLU A 270 -6.19 -23.68 17.05
C GLU A 270 -7.08 -22.47 16.74
N GLN A 271 -8.12 -22.71 15.94
CA GLN A 271 -9.20 -21.75 15.74
C GLN A 271 -9.79 -21.53 17.12
N VAL A 272 -9.43 -20.41 17.74
CA VAL A 272 -10.10 -19.93 18.94
C VAL A 272 -11.56 -19.75 18.56
N ALA A 273 -12.38 -20.74 18.91
CA ALA A 273 -13.80 -20.73 18.70
C ALA A 273 -14.34 -19.38 19.19
N PHE A 274 -15.19 -18.76 18.38
CA PHE A 274 -15.85 -17.51 18.74
C PHE A 274 -16.90 -17.81 19.81
N ASP A 275 -16.43 -18.08 21.03
CA ASP A 275 -17.32 -18.26 22.16
C ASP A 275 -17.77 -16.88 22.65
N SER A 276 -19.09 -16.71 22.67
CA SER A 276 -19.75 -15.45 23.03
C SER A 276 -19.73 -15.18 24.54
N THR A 277 -19.13 -16.09 25.31
CA THR A 277 -18.99 -16.00 26.76
C THR A 277 -18.13 -14.80 27.18
N THR A 278 -18.60 -14.08 28.20
CA THR A 278 -17.87 -13.01 28.89
C THR A 278 -16.59 -13.58 29.50
N MET A 279 -15.46 -12.91 29.27
CA MET A 279 -14.16 -13.36 29.75
C MET A 279 -13.98 -12.93 31.21
N THR A 280 -13.40 -13.80 32.05
CA THR A 280 -13.10 -13.43 33.42
C THR A 280 -11.92 -12.44 33.49
N MET A 281 -11.89 -11.57 34.50
CA MET A 281 -10.86 -10.57 34.76
C MET A 281 -9.47 -11.22 34.83
N GLY A 282 -9.33 -12.37 35.49
CA GLY A 282 -8.05 -13.08 35.58
C GLY A 282 -7.52 -13.57 34.22
N VAL A 283 -8.40 -13.95 33.30
CA VAL A 283 -8.00 -14.31 31.92
C VAL A 283 -7.59 -13.06 31.14
N ALA A 284 -8.33 -11.96 31.30
CA ALA A 284 -8.02 -10.68 30.68
C ALA A 284 -6.68 -10.09 31.13
N GLU A 285 -6.35 -10.19 32.42
CA GLU A 285 -5.07 -9.77 32.99
C GLU A 285 -3.91 -10.60 32.43
N LYS A 286 -4.06 -11.92 32.38
CA LYS A 286 -3.03 -12.81 31.81
C LYS A 286 -2.79 -12.53 30.33
N MET A 287 -3.85 -12.28 29.56
CA MET A 287 -3.76 -11.91 28.15
C MET A 287 -3.09 -10.54 27.96
N SER A 288 -3.42 -9.56 28.79
CA SER A 288 -2.80 -8.23 28.75
C SER A 288 -1.30 -8.29 29.10
N SER A 289 -0.94 -9.10 30.09
CA SER A 289 0.46 -9.34 30.47
C SER A 289 1.27 -10.02 29.36
N HIS A 290 0.72 -11.03 28.69
CA HIS A 290 1.35 -11.62 27.50
C HIS A 290 1.51 -10.63 26.34
N CYS A 291 0.56 -9.71 26.14
CA CYS A 291 0.65 -8.67 25.12
C CYS A 291 1.77 -7.67 25.44
N LEU A 292 1.85 -7.20 26.68
CA LEU A 292 2.90 -6.29 27.15
C LEU A 292 4.29 -6.92 27.06
N THR A 293 4.40 -8.21 27.41
CA THR A 293 5.67 -8.95 27.31
C THR A 293 6.13 -9.08 25.85
N ALA A 294 5.20 -9.37 24.92
CA ALA A 294 5.51 -9.42 23.50
C ALA A 294 5.94 -8.05 22.93
N TYR A 295 5.31 -6.97 23.39
CA TYR A 295 5.63 -5.60 22.98
C TYR A 295 7.03 -5.19 23.47
N ASN A 296 7.37 -5.50 24.73
CA ASN A 296 8.69 -5.25 25.28
C ASN A 296 9.79 -6.07 24.57
N PHE A 297 9.52 -7.32 24.20
CA PHE A 297 10.48 -8.15 23.46
C PHE A 297 10.74 -7.60 22.04
N ALA A 298 9.75 -6.98 21.40
CA ALA A 298 9.88 -6.37 20.08
C ALA A 298 10.66 -5.03 20.08
N LEU A 299 10.67 -4.31 21.20
CA LEU A 299 11.41 -3.03 21.36
C LEU A 299 12.87 -3.22 21.80
N CYS A 300 13.23 -4.37 22.37
CA CYS A 300 14.58 -4.65 22.85
C CYS A 300 15.68 -4.97 21.81
N PRO A 301 15.48 -5.22 20.50
CA PRO A 301 16.60 -5.46 19.60
C PRO A 301 17.37 -4.18 19.21
N PHE A 302 16.80 -2.98 19.45
CA PHE A 302 17.36 -1.72 18.94
C PHE A 302 18.40 -1.05 19.84
N GLN A 303 18.68 -1.56 21.05
CA GLN A 303 19.63 -0.93 21.98
C GLN A 303 21.04 -1.55 22.01
N LYS A 304 21.37 -2.54 21.18
CA LYS A 304 22.69 -3.23 21.24
C LYS A 304 23.74 -2.79 20.22
N ASN A 305 23.48 -1.80 19.37
CA ASN A 305 24.42 -1.37 18.32
C ASN A 305 24.91 0.09 18.45
N GLU A 306 25.01 0.63 19.66
CA GLU A 306 25.68 1.92 19.92
C GLU A 306 26.74 1.81 21.03
N SER A 307 27.66 0.85 20.91
CA SER A 307 28.88 0.86 21.72
C SER A 307 29.91 -0.11 21.14
N SER A 308 30.51 0.27 20.01
CA SER A 308 31.81 -0.22 19.53
C SER A 308 32.33 0.76 18.49
N SER A 309 32.87 1.87 18.96
CA SER A 309 33.99 2.60 18.32
C SER A 309 35.19 2.50 19.24
#